data_AF-A0A645CTM7-F1
#
_entry.id   AF-A0A645CTM7-F1
#
_cell.length_a   1.000
_cell.length_b   1.000
_cell.length_c   1.000
_cell.angle_alpha   90.00
_cell.angle_beta   90.00
_cell.angle_gamma   90.00
#
_symmetry.space_group_name_H-M   'P 1'
#
loop_
_entity.id
_entity.type
_entity.pdbx_description
1 polymer ?
#
loop_
_entity_poly.entity_id
_entity_poly.type
_entity_poly.pdbx_seq_one_letter_code
_entity_poly.pdbx_strand_id
1 'polypeptide(L)' 'MTKIRKVIKTGNSLAITIPSKAIKDFNIREGDPVSISVNRTKVSIRYSFSGHPRQLSLMSSPKN' A
#
# COMPACT_ATOMS: atom_id res chain seq x y z
N MET A 1 -5.85 -10.25 -13.10
CA MET A 1 -5.92 -11.63 -12.56
C MET A 1 -5.64 -11.61 -11.06
N THR A 2 -6.52 -12.21 -10.27
CA THR A 2 -6.35 -12.37 -8.81
C THR A 2 -5.25 -13.39 -8.55
N LYS A 3 -4.21 -13.03 -7.78
CA LYS A 3 -3.16 -13.96 -7.33
C LYS A 3 -3.34 -14.26 -5.86
N ILE A 4 -3.49 -15.53 -5.51
CA ILE A 4 -3.53 -15.99 -4.12
C ILE A 4 -2.13 -15.77 -3.51
N ARG A 5 -2.09 -15.19 -2.31
CA ARG A 5 -0.85 -14.96 -1.55
C ARG A 5 -0.94 -15.66 -0.21
N LYS A 6 0.20 -16.17 0.25
CA LYS A 6 0.32 -16.80 1.57
C LYS A 6 0.34 -15.74 2.67
N VAL A 7 -0.33 -16.03 3.78
CA VAL A 7 -0.22 -15.29 5.03
C VAL A 7 1.02 -15.76 5.80
N ILE A 8 1.84 -14.83 6.27
CA ILE A 8 3.10 -15.11 6.99
C ILE A 8 3.03 -14.63 8.43
N LYS A 9 3.74 -15.30 9.35
CA LYS A 9 3.82 -14.91 10.76
C LYS A 9 4.78 -13.73 10.93
N THR A 10 4.37 -12.72 11.69
CA THR A 10 5.17 -11.54 12.02
C THR A 10 5.07 -11.24 13.52
N GLY A 11 6.00 -11.77 14.33
CA GLY A 11 5.92 -11.66 15.79
C GLY A 11 4.61 -12.26 16.34
N ASN A 12 3.79 -11.41 16.96
CA ASN A 12 2.46 -11.76 17.51
C ASN A 12 1.30 -11.51 16.53
N SER A 13 1.59 -11.18 15.27
CA SER A 13 0.59 -10.90 14.24
C SER A 13 0.86 -11.66 12.94
N LEU A 14 0.01 -11.42 11.94
CA LEU A 14 0.14 -11.98 10.60
C LEU A 14 0.26 -10.87 9.58
N ALA A 15 1.00 -11.13 8.50
CA ALA A 15 1.15 -10.22 7.38
C ALA A 15 0.86 -10.91 6.03
N ILE A 16 0.52 -10.08 5.05
CA ILE A 16 0.42 -10.47 3.63
C ILE A 16 1.48 -9.71 2.83
N THR A 17 2.00 -10.35 1.80
CA THR A 17 2.96 -9.69 0.90
C THR A 17 2.22 -8.85 -0.13
N ILE A 18 2.57 -7.56 -0.19
CA ILE A 18 2.08 -6.65 -1.22
C ILE A 18 2.86 -6.96 -2.51
N PRO A 19 2.19 -7.19 -3.66
CA PRO A 19 2.88 -7.42 -4.92
C PRO A 19 3.80 -6.24 -5.29
N SER A 20 5.02 -6.53 -5.76
CA SER A 20 6.02 -5.52 -6.12
C SER A 20 5.52 -4.48 -7.14
N LYS A 21 4.62 -4.89 -8.03
CA LYS A 21 3.97 -3.96 -8.98
C LYS A 21 3.11 -2.91 -8.26
N ALA A 22 2.29 -3.31 -7.29
CA ALA A 22 1.49 -2.39 -6.49
C ALA A 22 2.37 -1.47 -5.63
N ILE A 23 3.48 -1.98 -5.09
CA ILE A 23 4.46 -1.18 -4.35
C ILE A 23 5.00 -0.05 -5.23
N LYS A 24 5.37 -0.35 -6.49
CA LYS A 24 5.87 0.64 -7.45
C LYS A 24 4.79 1.61 -7.91
N ASP A 25 3.65 1.08 -8.36
CA ASP A 25 2.54 1.86 -8.93
C ASP A 25 1.94 2.84 -7.91
N PHE A 26 1.92 2.46 -6.62
CA PHE A 26 1.40 3.29 -5.54
C PHE A 26 2.50 3.96 -4.70
N ASN A 27 3.78 3.78 -5.06
CA ASN A 27 4.95 4.29 -4.32
C ASN A 27 4.88 4.02 -2.80
N ILE A 28 4.43 2.83 -2.43
CA ILE A 28 4.32 2.40 -1.03
C ILE A 28 5.72 2.16 -0.47
N ARG A 29 5.99 2.65 0.73
CA ARG A 29 7.25 2.50 1.45
C ARG A 29 7.03 1.88 2.82
N GLU A 30 8.08 1.27 3.34
CA GLU A 30 8.10 0.82 4.72
C GLU A 30 7.91 2.02 5.66
N GLY A 31 7.03 1.86 6.65
CA GLY A 31 6.66 2.94 7.57
C GLY A 31 5.51 3.84 7.12
N ASP A 32 5.00 3.67 5.89
CA ASP A 32 3.84 4.46 5.44
C ASP A 32 2.60 4.19 6.31
N PRO A 33 1.82 5.23 6.64
CA PRO A 33 0.56 5.06 7.36
C PRO A 33 -0.48 4.37 6.47
N VAL A 34 -1.18 3.40 7.06
CA VAL A 34 -2.24 2.65 6.38
C VAL A 34 -3.49 2.62 7.25
N SER A 35 -4.62 3.00 6.66
CA SER A 35 -5.93 2.86 7.29
C SER A 35 -6.50 1.46 7.00
N ILE A 36 -7.02 0.80 8.03
CA ILE A 36 -7.53 -0.57 7.96
C ILE A 36 -9.03 -0.56 8.27
N SER A 37 -9.83 -1.17 7.38
CA SER A 37 -11.26 -1.40 7.61
C SER A 37 -11.56 -2.88 7.46
N VAL A 38 -12.19 -3.48 8.48
CA VAL A 38 -12.54 -4.90 8.51
C VAL A 38 -14.04 -5.05 8.33
N ASN A 39 -14.45 -5.73 7.26
CA ASN A 39 -15.83 -6.14 7.05
C ASN A 39 -15.96 -7.62 7.40
N ARG A 40 -16.54 -7.90 8.57
CA ARG A 40 -16.70 -9.27 9.10
C ARG A 40 -17.70 -10.10 8.30
N THR A 41 -18.80 -9.49 7.85
CA THR A 41 -19.85 -10.19 7.08
C THR A 41 -19.32 -10.69 5.74
N LYS A 42 -18.45 -9.93 5.09
CA LYS A 42 -17.84 -10.28 3.80
C LYS A 42 -16.47 -10.93 3.93
N VAL A 43 -16.01 -11.19 5.15
CA VAL A 43 -14.67 -11.74 5.46
C VAL A 43 -13.58 -11.03 4.65
N SER A 44 -13.62 -9.69 4.66
CA SER A 44 -12.71 -8.86 3.86
C SER A 44 -12.06 -7.79 4.71
N ILE A 45 -10.78 -7.52 4.40
CA ILE A 45 -10.00 -6.44 5.01
C ILE A 45 -9.60 -5.50 3.88
N ARG A 46 -9.93 -4.22 4.04
CA ARG A 46 -9.52 -3.17 3.12
C ARG A 46 -8.40 -2.36 3.75
N TYR A 47 -7.27 -2.32 3.05
CA TYR A 47 -6.13 -1.45 3.37
C TYR A 47 -6.17 -0.24 2.44
N SER A 48 -6.24 0.94 3.02
CA SER A 48 -6.20 2.22 2.30
C SER A 48 -4.90 2.92 2.66
N PHE A 49 -3.98 2.99 1.70
CA PHE A 49 -2.70 3.68 1.85
C PHE A 49 -2.93 5.17 1.67
N SER A 50 -2.67 5.96 2.71
CA SER A 50 -2.83 7.43 2.71
C SER A 50 -1.51 8.18 2.58
N GLY A 51 -0.40 7.46 2.42
CA GLY A 51 0.94 8.00 2.22
C GLY A 51 1.13 8.64 0.85
N HIS A 52 0.32 9.67 0.53
CA HIS A 52 0.40 10.59 -0.62
C HIS A 52 0.54 9.93 -2.01
N PRO A 53 -0.26 10.32 -3.03
CA PRO A 53 0.38 10.54 -4.32
C PRO A 53 1.40 11.64 -4.04
N ARG A 54 2.70 11.31 -3.95
CA ARG A 54 3.75 12.34 -4.05
C ARG A 54 3.46 13.01 -5.37
N GLN A 55 2.78 14.15 -5.30
CA GLN A 55 2.57 15.03 -6.43
C GLN A 55 3.95 15.19 -7.04
N LEU A 56 4.12 14.79 -8.29
CA LEU A 56 5.33 15.12 -9.04
C LEU A 56 5.44 16.63 -8.92
N SER A 57 6.41 17.12 -8.15
CA SER A 57 6.72 18.53 -8.14
C SER A 57 7.01 18.88 -9.59
N LEU A 58 6.13 19.67 -10.21
CA LEU A 58 6.45 20.36 -11.44
C LEU A 58 7.61 21.28 -11.08
N MET A 59 8.83 20.79 -11.21
CA MET A 59 10.02 21.63 -11.28
C MET A 59 9.91 22.41 -12.60
N SER A 60 9.04 23.40 -12.63
CA SER A 60 9.11 24.48 -13.59
C SER A 60 10.36 25.26 -13.23
N SER A 61 11.47 24.95 -13.88
CA SER A 61 12.60 25.87 -13.98
C SER A 61 12.35 26.71 -15.23
N PRO A 62 11.82 27.95 -15.11
CA PRO A 62 12.03 28.93 -16.16
C PRO A 62 13.49 29.35 -16.02
N LYS A 63 14.32 28.77 -16.88
CA LYS A 63 15.67 29.26 -17.16
C LYS A 63 15.50 30.62 -17.84
N ASN A 64 15.78 31.71 -17.13
CA ASN A 64 16.12 33.02 -17.69
C ASN A 64 17.15 33.67 -16.77
#